data_AF-A0A5C3P2X6-F1
#
_entry.id   AF-A0A5C3P2X6-F1
#
_cell.length_a   1.000
_cell.length_b   1.000
_cell.length_c   1.000
_cell.angle_alpha   90.00
_cell.angle_beta   90.00
_cell.angle_gamma   90.00
#
_symmetry.space_group_name_H-M   'P 1'
#
loop_
_entity.id
_entity.type
_entity.pdbx_description
1 polymer ?
#
loop_
_entity_poly.entity_id
_entity_poly.type
_entity_poly.pdbx_seq_one_letter_code
_entity_poly.pdbx_strand_id
1 'polypeptide(L)'
;MDHFFTIDDEFLDCVSRSKQVARFSRNVVCLALAGPGLAILTFIDLPGIIHLNAAADVVEMTTSRTKALCISLSRLIPLDNRWVDPSDVVIAVRFIVRSTGVLTKPDTLDPGSTGATVQWLDIIEGRKDNTPQGYYCVRQPNDKERAAGITPAEARAVEGTFFETTPPWATSIHRDRLGTDNLVKKMSKLLTKMTQQSLPRMISEVARQIKQCDKELNALPPPVTHDPLLFMIDLVTKLCFEVKERVRGSTTHTALVQKNNAIYQELNLAIGRTAPAFVPFECSGSPRDVSPFVVPEYTGMLQYLEDVKAHIGSSVTRELPHHIPYAAKESLIRDFLETWEHSTKSCFERVQENFQQTLSSTTDELFGRFGTLNAAGSECKAEAEKLIRYHLYSERTLIYTQNKGQLDARRERYLTLYTEARSPVFGTPNAAFKPTPGAASAYAQQAHLNTFGQARAETAPPKSTFNFSPPLDPYKEELELMADVRARPSRILDDVQRAVDLRFLYAFTDTLQTVMFEQLGLSSPDAQARCASYLAEDPGTAAKRQTILSRNQRFVNAEKTFKKFGRS
;
A
#
# COMPACT_ATOMS: atom_id res chain seq x y z
N MET A 1 14.77 -21.74 -14.50
CA MET A 1 15.83 -21.46 -15.48
C MET A 1 16.04 -22.75 -16.23
N ASP A 2 15.91 -22.77 -17.55
CA ASP A 2 16.35 -23.94 -18.32
C ASP A 2 17.71 -23.57 -18.89
N HIS A 3 18.76 -23.91 -18.15
CA HIS A 3 20.13 -23.82 -18.62
C HIS A 3 20.33 -24.93 -19.65
N PHE A 4 20.43 -24.58 -20.92
CA PHE A 4 20.95 -25.51 -21.92
C PHE A 4 22.44 -25.65 -21.67
N PHE A 5 22.85 -26.83 -21.22
CA PHE A 5 24.26 -27.19 -21.14
C PHE A 5 24.70 -27.65 -22.53
N THR A 6 25.69 -26.97 -23.11
CA THR A 6 26.35 -27.46 -24.31
C THR A 6 27.33 -28.54 -23.87
N ILE A 7 27.06 -29.77 -24.29
CA ILE A 7 27.89 -30.94 -24.00
C ILE A 7 28.72 -31.21 -25.25
N ASP A 8 30.04 -31.17 -25.14
CA ASP A 8 30.98 -31.59 -26.18
C ASP A 8 31.41 -33.06 -25.97
N ASP A 9 32.09 -33.62 -26.97
CA ASP A 9 32.53 -35.03 -26.96
C ASP A 9 33.47 -35.33 -25.77
N GLU A 10 34.23 -34.34 -25.31
CA GLU A 10 35.17 -34.46 -24.20
C GLU A 10 34.44 -34.56 -22.83
N PHE A 11 33.34 -33.84 -22.67
CA PHE A 11 32.48 -33.93 -21.48
C PHE A 11 31.71 -35.27 -21.41
N LEU A 12 31.25 -35.80 -22.55
CA LEU A 12 30.60 -37.13 -22.61
C LEU A 12 31.52 -38.25 -22.14
N ASP A 13 32.80 -38.16 -22.48
CA ASP A 13 33.83 -39.13 -22.09
C ASP A 13 34.16 -39.12 -20.59
N CYS A 14 33.91 -37.98 -19.93
CA CYS A 14 34.07 -37.80 -18.49
C CYS A 14 32.85 -38.34 -17.71
N VAL A 15 31.63 -38.09 -18.21
CA VAL A 15 30.37 -38.55 -17.60
C VAL A 15 30.22 -40.07 -17.65
N SER A 16 30.75 -40.72 -18.70
CA SER A 16 30.73 -42.19 -18.86
C SER A 16 31.42 -42.95 -17.71
N ARG A 17 32.24 -42.27 -16.90
CA ARG A 17 33.01 -42.83 -15.77
C ARG A 17 32.31 -42.69 -14.40
N SER A 18 31.16 -42.02 -14.32
CA SER A 18 30.44 -41.77 -13.05
C SER A 18 29.47 -42.92 -12.68
N LYS A 19 29.49 -43.37 -11.42
CA LYS A 19 28.78 -44.57 -10.92
C LYS A 19 27.37 -44.33 -10.33
N GLN A 20 26.81 -43.13 -10.40
CA GLN A 20 25.43 -42.87 -9.98
C GLN A 20 24.67 -42.10 -11.06
N VAL A 21 23.94 -42.84 -11.90
CA VAL A 21 23.08 -42.27 -12.93
C VAL A 21 21.63 -42.62 -12.59
N ALA A 22 20.80 -41.60 -12.36
CA ALA A 22 19.37 -41.79 -12.25
C ALA A 22 18.82 -42.37 -13.56
N ARG A 23 17.98 -43.42 -13.48
CA ARG A 23 17.49 -44.14 -14.67
C ARG A 23 16.60 -43.27 -15.58
N PHE A 24 15.99 -42.19 -15.05
CA PHE A 24 15.14 -41.26 -15.79
C PHE A 24 15.33 -39.81 -15.31
N SER A 25 15.19 -38.84 -16.21
CA SER A 25 15.27 -37.40 -15.92
C SER A 25 14.13 -36.63 -16.60
N ARG A 26 13.74 -35.50 -16.03
CA ARG A 26 12.80 -34.55 -16.67
C ARG A 26 13.48 -33.62 -17.68
N ASN A 27 14.81 -33.61 -17.71
CA ASN A 27 15.59 -32.79 -18.63
C ASN A 27 15.38 -33.27 -20.08
N VAL A 28 15.42 -32.34 -21.02
CA VAL A 28 15.29 -32.63 -22.45
C VAL A 28 16.69 -32.58 -23.08
N VAL A 29 17.04 -33.63 -23.83
CA VAL A 29 18.24 -33.63 -24.66
C VAL A 29 17.86 -33.09 -26.03
N CYS A 30 18.44 -31.96 -26.42
CA CYS A 30 18.20 -31.33 -27.72
C CYS A 30 19.38 -31.62 -28.65
N LEU A 31 19.15 -32.42 -29.70
CA LEU A 31 20.14 -32.68 -30.74
C LEU A 31 19.82 -31.83 -31.97
N ALA A 32 20.75 -30.98 -32.38
CA ALA A 32 20.63 -30.15 -33.59
C ALA A 32 21.58 -30.69 -34.67
N LEU A 33 21.01 -31.35 -35.68
CA LEU A 33 21.76 -31.89 -36.81
C LEU A 33 21.59 -30.96 -38.02
N ALA A 34 22.70 -30.63 -38.70
CA ALA A 34 22.70 -29.78 -39.89
C ALA A 34 23.55 -30.43 -41.00
N GLY A 35 23.04 -30.42 -42.23
CA GLY A 35 23.73 -31.01 -43.37
C GLY A 35 22.94 -30.83 -44.68
N PRO A 36 23.62 -30.90 -45.84
CA PRO A 36 22.97 -30.79 -47.14
C PRO A 36 22.01 -31.97 -47.36
N GLY A 37 20.78 -31.68 -47.80
CA GLY A 37 19.77 -32.70 -48.09
C GLY A 37 18.97 -33.22 -46.87
N LEU A 38 19.24 -32.75 -45.65
CA LEU A 38 18.41 -33.10 -44.49
C LEU A 38 17.07 -32.36 -44.51
N ALA A 39 15.99 -33.06 -44.19
CA ALA A 39 14.67 -32.47 -44.05
C ALA A 39 14.58 -31.62 -42.78
N ILE A 40 13.95 -30.44 -42.87
CA ILE A 40 13.71 -29.56 -41.72
C ILE A 40 12.58 -30.15 -40.89
N LEU A 41 12.93 -31.04 -39.96
CA LEU A 41 11.98 -31.76 -39.11
C LEU A 41 12.49 -31.76 -37.66
N THR A 42 11.57 -31.58 -36.72
CA THR A 42 11.85 -31.74 -35.29
C THR A 42 11.12 -32.98 -34.80
N PHE A 43 11.88 -33.93 -34.28
CA PHE A 43 11.35 -35.12 -33.64
C PHE A 43 11.58 -35.03 -32.14
N ILE A 44 10.61 -35.51 -31.38
CA ILE A 44 10.75 -35.68 -29.94
C ILE A 44 10.61 -37.18 -29.71
N ASP A 45 11.73 -37.82 -29.36
CA ASP A 45 11.72 -39.21 -28.94
C ASP A 45 11.21 -39.28 -27.50
N LEU A 46 10.22 -40.13 -27.27
CA LEU A 46 9.61 -40.33 -25.96
C LEU A 46 10.07 -41.69 -25.43
N PRO A 47 10.34 -41.82 -24.12
CA PRO A 47 10.69 -43.11 -23.53
C PRO A 47 9.63 -44.17 -23.85
N GLY A 48 10.07 -45.36 -24.25
CA GLY A 48 9.17 -46.49 -24.50
C GLY A 48 8.30 -46.80 -23.28
N ILE A 49 7.05 -47.18 -23.49
CA ILE A 49 6.12 -47.43 -22.38
C ILE A 49 6.44 -48.81 -21.77
N ILE A 50 7.21 -48.82 -20.68
CA ILE A 50 7.65 -50.04 -19.98
C ILE A 50 6.50 -50.56 -19.10
N HIS A 51 6.03 -51.79 -19.35
CA HIS A 51 4.94 -52.42 -18.58
C HIS A 51 5.39 -53.59 -17.69
N LEU A 52 6.56 -54.19 -17.91
CA LEU A 52 7.07 -55.27 -17.08
C LEU A 52 8.21 -54.77 -16.17
N ASN A 53 8.00 -54.85 -14.85
CA ASN A 53 8.98 -54.65 -13.77
C ASN A 53 9.46 -53.21 -13.47
N ALA A 54 8.68 -52.17 -13.81
CA ALA A 54 8.99 -50.79 -13.42
C ALA A 54 8.24 -50.37 -12.15
N ALA A 55 8.87 -49.54 -11.30
CA ALA A 55 8.23 -48.95 -10.12
C ALA A 55 7.09 -47.99 -10.54
N ALA A 56 6.04 -47.91 -9.72
CA ALA A 56 4.78 -47.21 -10.08
C ALA A 56 4.97 -45.72 -10.38
N ASP A 57 5.90 -45.06 -9.69
CA ASP A 57 6.29 -43.66 -9.88
C ASP A 57 6.90 -43.39 -11.27
N VAL A 58 7.68 -44.34 -11.80
CA VAL A 58 8.28 -44.28 -13.14
C VAL A 58 7.22 -44.44 -14.22
N VAL A 59 6.27 -45.34 -14.02
CA VAL A 59 5.15 -45.55 -14.95
C VAL A 59 4.27 -44.31 -14.99
N GLU A 60 3.96 -43.69 -13.84
CA GLU A 60 3.17 -42.46 -13.77
C GLU A 60 3.88 -41.25 -14.38
N MET A 61 5.18 -41.06 -14.11
CA MET A 61 5.95 -39.98 -14.72
C MET A 61 6.03 -40.11 -16.25
N THR A 62 6.32 -41.32 -16.75
CA THR A 62 6.39 -41.58 -18.20
C THR A 62 5.01 -41.44 -18.84
N THR A 63 3.95 -41.89 -18.18
CA THR A 63 2.58 -41.82 -18.69
C THR A 63 2.03 -40.39 -18.69
N SER A 64 2.25 -39.62 -17.62
CA SER A 64 1.81 -38.21 -17.52
C SER A 64 2.54 -37.31 -18.51
N ARG A 65 3.86 -37.49 -18.67
CA ARG A 65 4.66 -36.72 -19.64
C ARG A 65 4.34 -37.10 -21.08
N THR A 66 4.16 -38.39 -21.36
CA THR A 66 3.67 -38.87 -22.65
C THR A 66 2.30 -38.25 -22.93
N LYS A 67 1.32 -38.34 -22.02
CA LYS A 67 -0.02 -37.70 -22.18
C LYS A 67 0.07 -36.19 -22.44
N ALA A 68 0.88 -35.45 -21.68
CA ALA A 68 1.01 -33.99 -21.80
C ALA A 68 1.66 -33.55 -23.13
N LEU A 69 2.74 -34.21 -23.57
CA LEU A 69 3.35 -33.92 -24.87
C LEU A 69 2.51 -34.44 -26.03
N CYS A 70 1.87 -35.59 -25.85
CA CYS A 70 1.01 -36.20 -26.84
C CYS A 70 -0.07 -35.21 -27.28
N ILE A 71 -0.81 -34.56 -26.38
CA ILE A 71 -1.95 -33.68 -26.73
C ILE A 71 -1.56 -32.55 -27.72
N SER A 72 -0.28 -32.17 -27.78
CA SER A 72 0.17 -30.96 -28.47
C SER A 72 0.77 -31.19 -29.87
N LEU A 73 1.26 -32.40 -30.20
CA LEU A 73 2.13 -32.67 -31.36
C LEU A 73 1.55 -33.69 -32.35
N SER A 74 2.00 -33.64 -33.62
CA SER A 74 1.76 -34.68 -34.62
C SER A 74 2.56 -35.94 -34.28
N ARG A 75 1.94 -37.13 -34.34
CA ARG A 75 2.51 -38.35 -33.75
C ARG A 75 2.83 -39.41 -34.79
N LEU A 76 3.93 -40.12 -34.55
CA LEU A 76 4.31 -41.36 -35.20
C LEU A 76 4.06 -42.51 -34.21
N ILE A 77 3.20 -43.46 -34.53
CA ILE A 77 2.99 -44.64 -33.68
C ILE A 77 3.67 -45.83 -34.37
N PRO A 78 4.88 -46.25 -33.95
CA PRO A 78 5.51 -47.45 -34.48
C PRO A 78 4.74 -48.67 -34.02
N LEU A 79 4.37 -49.53 -34.95
CA LEU A 79 3.77 -50.84 -34.70
C LEU A 79 4.69 -51.91 -35.27
N ASP A 80 4.89 -52.98 -34.50
CA ASP A 80 5.58 -54.19 -34.93
C ASP A 80 4.58 -55.36 -35.10
N ASN A 81 5.08 -56.48 -35.57
CA ASN A 81 4.40 -57.75 -35.85
C ASN A 81 3.66 -58.38 -34.65
N ARG A 82 3.88 -57.94 -33.41
CA ARG A 82 3.12 -58.33 -32.21
C ARG A 82 1.98 -57.34 -31.99
N TRP A 83 0.86 -57.56 -32.69
CA TRP A 83 -0.43 -56.92 -32.41
C TRP A 83 -1.05 -57.42 -31.08
N VAL A 84 -0.27 -57.41 -30.01
CA VAL A 84 -0.71 -57.76 -28.66
C VAL A 84 -1.14 -56.47 -27.96
N ASP A 85 -2.42 -56.45 -27.59
CA ASP A 85 -3.16 -55.42 -26.84
C ASP A 85 -2.42 -54.07 -26.65
N PRO A 86 -2.64 -53.07 -27.52
CA PRO A 86 -1.98 -51.78 -27.38
C PRO A 86 -2.36 -51.15 -26.04
N SER A 87 -1.36 -50.76 -25.23
CA SER A 87 -1.59 -50.09 -23.94
C SER A 87 -2.64 -48.97 -24.06
N ASP A 88 -3.40 -48.71 -22.99
CA ASP A 88 -4.46 -47.67 -22.94
C ASP A 88 -3.99 -46.30 -23.47
N VAL A 89 -2.70 -46.00 -23.30
CA VAL A 89 -2.06 -44.79 -23.81
C VAL A 89 -2.00 -44.79 -25.33
N VAL A 90 -1.60 -45.90 -25.97
CA VAL A 90 -1.57 -46.04 -27.44
C VAL A 90 -2.99 -45.95 -28.01
N ILE A 91 -3.98 -46.56 -27.35
CA ILE A 91 -5.39 -46.48 -27.75
C ILE A 91 -5.90 -45.04 -27.66
N ALA A 92 -5.71 -44.37 -26.53
CA ALA A 92 -6.10 -42.96 -26.34
C ALA A 92 -5.40 -42.02 -27.34
N VAL A 93 -4.18 -42.37 -27.75
CA VAL A 93 -3.37 -41.59 -28.70
C VAL A 93 -3.87 -41.76 -30.15
N ARG A 94 -4.41 -42.92 -30.52
CA ARG A 94 -4.89 -43.22 -31.90
C ARG A 94 -6.04 -42.32 -32.35
N PHE A 95 -6.93 -41.92 -31.45
CA PHE A 95 -8.13 -41.13 -31.77
C PHE A 95 -7.89 -39.60 -31.82
N ILE A 96 -6.66 -39.15 -31.60
CA ILE A 96 -6.34 -37.72 -31.66
C ILE A 96 -6.13 -37.30 -33.11
N VAL A 97 -6.75 -36.17 -33.49
CA VAL A 97 -6.88 -35.63 -34.87
C VAL A 97 -5.56 -35.53 -35.67
N ARG A 98 -4.41 -35.62 -34.99
CA ARG A 98 -3.06 -35.39 -35.54
C ARG A 98 -2.17 -36.64 -35.56
N SER A 99 -2.74 -37.83 -35.38
CA SER A 99 -1.97 -39.08 -35.31
C SER A 99 -1.77 -39.73 -36.70
N THR A 100 -0.52 -40.10 -36.98
CA THR A 100 -0.10 -40.90 -38.14
C THR A 100 0.39 -42.26 -37.63
N GLY A 101 -0.17 -43.34 -38.15
CA GLY A 101 0.32 -44.69 -37.84
C GLY A 101 1.55 -45.04 -38.67
N VAL A 102 2.55 -45.70 -38.08
CA VAL A 102 3.71 -46.19 -38.82
C VAL A 102 3.97 -47.66 -38.49
N LEU A 103 3.86 -48.50 -39.50
CA LEU A 103 4.17 -49.91 -39.44
C LEU A 103 5.65 -50.09 -39.77
N THR A 104 6.38 -50.77 -38.90
CA THR A 104 7.82 -51.00 -39.03
C THR A 104 8.13 -52.48 -39.11
N LYS A 105 9.28 -52.83 -39.72
CA LYS A 105 9.75 -54.22 -39.88
C LYS A 105 8.82 -55.13 -40.73
N PRO A 106 8.32 -54.68 -41.90
CA PRO A 106 7.47 -55.51 -42.75
C PRO A 106 8.17 -56.78 -43.27
N ASP A 107 9.50 -56.80 -43.24
CA ASP A 107 10.37 -57.92 -43.61
C ASP A 107 10.34 -59.09 -42.62
N THR A 108 9.79 -58.89 -41.42
CA THR A 108 9.68 -59.93 -40.39
C THR A 108 8.38 -60.74 -40.48
N LEU A 109 7.52 -60.44 -41.45
CA LEU A 109 6.30 -61.20 -41.71
C LEU A 109 6.65 -62.42 -42.55
N ASP A 110 6.40 -63.61 -42.01
CA ASP A 110 6.64 -64.85 -42.74
C ASP A 110 5.77 -64.94 -44.01
N PRO A 111 6.32 -65.37 -45.16
CA PRO A 111 5.55 -65.54 -46.41
C PRO A 111 4.34 -66.48 -46.28
N GLY A 112 4.36 -67.39 -45.30
CA GLY A 112 3.26 -68.31 -45.00
C GLY A 112 2.16 -67.72 -44.10
N SER A 113 2.36 -66.54 -43.51
CA SER A 113 1.42 -65.91 -42.57
C SER A 113 0.42 -65.00 -43.29
N THR A 114 -0.40 -65.58 -44.18
CA THR A 114 -1.33 -64.83 -45.06
C THR A 114 -2.31 -63.95 -44.27
N GLY A 115 -2.74 -64.38 -43.08
CA GLY A 115 -3.66 -63.60 -42.24
C GLY A 115 -3.08 -62.28 -41.70
N ALA A 116 -1.84 -62.28 -41.22
CA ALA A 116 -1.18 -61.08 -40.70
C ALA A 116 -0.85 -60.08 -41.83
N THR A 117 -0.43 -60.61 -42.97
CA THR A 117 -0.10 -59.85 -44.17
C THR A 117 -1.32 -59.17 -44.79
N VAL A 118 -2.48 -59.86 -44.84
CA VAL A 118 -3.77 -59.25 -45.24
C VAL A 118 -4.23 -58.20 -44.23
N GLN A 119 -4.09 -58.46 -42.94
CA GLN A 119 -4.46 -57.49 -41.90
C GLN A 119 -3.66 -56.18 -42.01
N TRP A 120 -2.35 -56.26 -42.28
CA TRP A 120 -1.54 -55.06 -42.47
C TRP A 120 -1.94 -54.29 -43.73
N LEU A 121 -2.26 -55.00 -44.81
CA LEU A 121 -2.77 -54.38 -46.04
C LEU A 121 -4.10 -53.66 -45.76
N ASP A 122 -5.03 -54.29 -45.03
CA ASP A 122 -6.30 -53.67 -44.64
C ASP A 122 -6.11 -52.40 -43.82
N ILE A 123 -5.06 -52.33 -42.99
CA ILE A 123 -4.75 -51.15 -42.17
C ILE A 123 -4.12 -50.03 -43.01
N ILE A 124 -3.16 -50.36 -43.88
CA ILE A 124 -2.51 -49.39 -44.77
C ILE A 124 -3.53 -48.79 -45.74
N GLU A 125 -4.44 -49.63 -46.26
CA GLU A 125 -5.48 -49.24 -47.19
C GLU A 125 -6.71 -48.64 -46.49
N GLY A 126 -6.68 -48.54 -45.15
CA GLY A 126 -7.68 -47.84 -44.33
C GLY A 126 -9.01 -48.58 -44.17
N ARG A 127 -9.06 -49.88 -44.52
CA ARG A 127 -10.21 -50.77 -44.29
C ARG A 127 -10.39 -51.17 -42.82
N LYS A 128 -9.31 -51.13 -42.01
CA LYS A 128 -9.32 -51.50 -40.59
C LYS A 128 -8.48 -50.54 -39.74
N ASP A 129 -8.93 -50.28 -38.50
CA ASP A 129 -8.20 -49.56 -37.44
C ASP A 129 -7.60 -48.20 -37.85
N ASN A 130 -8.34 -47.39 -38.61
CA ASN A 130 -7.82 -46.22 -39.31
C ASN A 130 -7.40 -45.07 -38.36
N THR A 131 -6.35 -44.33 -38.73
CA THR A 131 -5.94 -43.08 -38.05
C THR A 131 -6.29 -41.87 -38.93
N PRO A 132 -6.45 -40.66 -38.36
CA PRO A 132 -6.83 -39.47 -39.15
C PRO A 132 -5.87 -39.13 -40.30
N GLN A 133 -4.59 -39.50 -40.21
CA GLN A 133 -3.58 -39.30 -41.27
C GLN A 133 -3.24 -40.58 -42.03
N GLY A 134 -3.86 -41.71 -41.69
CA GLY A 134 -3.58 -43.04 -42.26
C GLY A 134 -2.30 -43.70 -41.72
N TYR A 135 -2.07 -44.92 -42.20
CA TYR A 135 -0.91 -45.72 -41.86
C TYR A 135 0.13 -45.72 -42.97
N TYR A 136 1.39 -45.52 -42.60
CA TYR A 136 2.53 -45.67 -43.48
C TYR A 136 3.30 -46.93 -43.11
N CYS A 137 3.95 -47.58 -44.07
CA CYS A 137 4.81 -48.74 -43.80
C CYS A 137 6.24 -48.42 -44.23
N VAL A 138 7.20 -48.67 -43.34
CA VAL A 138 8.62 -48.39 -43.58
C VAL A 138 9.47 -49.61 -43.24
N ARG A 139 10.50 -49.84 -44.05
CA ARG A 139 11.53 -50.85 -43.78
C ARG A 139 12.81 -50.13 -43.36
N GLN A 140 13.37 -50.54 -42.22
CA GLN A 140 14.64 -50.03 -41.71
C GLN A 140 15.68 -51.14 -41.77
N PRO A 141 16.99 -50.80 -41.85
CA PRO A 141 18.04 -51.80 -41.85
C PRO A 141 17.99 -52.72 -40.63
N ASN A 142 18.11 -54.02 -40.85
CA ASN A 142 18.19 -55.00 -39.76
C ASN A 142 19.59 -55.01 -39.10
N ASP A 143 19.76 -55.76 -38.01
CA ASP A 143 21.03 -55.79 -37.25
C ASP A 143 22.23 -56.23 -38.11
N LYS A 144 22.02 -57.14 -39.07
CA LYS A 144 23.10 -57.62 -39.95
C LYS A 144 23.50 -56.53 -40.96
N GLU A 145 22.53 -55.87 -41.57
CA GLU A 145 22.76 -54.76 -42.51
C GLU A 145 23.43 -53.57 -41.81
N ARG A 146 23.04 -53.28 -40.56
CA ARG A 146 23.71 -52.26 -39.73
C ARG A 146 25.14 -52.63 -39.38
N ALA A 147 25.40 -53.88 -39.00
CA ALA A 147 26.75 -54.37 -38.71
C ALA A 147 27.66 -54.34 -39.96
N ALA A 148 27.08 -54.47 -41.15
CA ALA A 148 27.79 -54.35 -42.43
C ALA A 148 28.05 -52.90 -42.87
N GLY A 149 27.59 -51.90 -42.11
CA GLY A 149 27.86 -50.48 -42.41
C GLY A 149 27.04 -49.90 -43.57
N ILE A 150 25.82 -50.40 -43.79
CA ILE A 150 24.94 -49.88 -44.86
C ILE A 150 24.74 -48.36 -44.77
N THR A 151 24.91 -47.67 -45.89
CA THR A 151 24.70 -46.22 -45.95
C THR A 151 23.20 -45.87 -45.97
N PRO A 152 22.80 -44.65 -45.56
CA PRO A 152 21.41 -44.22 -45.64
C PRO A 152 20.82 -44.30 -47.04
N ALA A 153 21.61 -43.97 -48.09
CA ALA A 153 21.16 -44.03 -49.48
C ALA A 153 20.91 -45.47 -49.94
N GLU A 154 21.82 -46.39 -49.62
CA GLU A 154 21.65 -47.82 -49.90
C GLU A 154 20.45 -48.39 -49.15
N ALA A 155 20.22 -48.00 -47.89
CA ALA A 155 19.06 -48.41 -47.12
C ALA A 155 17.73 -47.99 -47.78
N ARG A 156 17.66 -46.78 -48.36
CA ARG A 156 16.46 -46.33 -49.11
C ARG A 156 16.27 -47.08 -50.42
N ALA A 157 17.35 -47.36 -51.15
CA ALA A 157 17.27 -48.17 -52.36
C ALA A 157 16.76 -49.59 -52.06
N VAL A 158 17.30 -50.22 -51.01
CA VAL A 158 16.90 -51.55 -50.52
C VAL A 158 15.44 -51.57 -50.03
N GLU A 159 14.97 -50.50 -49.37
CA GLU A 159 13.56 -50.31 -49.01
C GLU A 159 12.65 -50.21 -50.25
N GLY A 160 13.05 -49.41 -51.25
CA GLY A 160 12.32 -49.24 -52.50
C GLY A 160 12.15 -50.57 -53.25
N THR A 161 13.25 -51.30 -53.45
CA THR A 161 13.22 -52.61 -54.11
C THR A 161 12.35 -53.62 -53.36
N PHE A 162 12.36 -53.61 -52.02
CA PHE A 162 11.50 -54.49 -51.22
C PHE A 162 10.01 -54.22 -51.49
N PHE A 163 9.57 -52.96 -51.42
CA PHE A 163 8.17 -52.61 -51.67
C PHE A 163 7.77 -52.72 -53.14
N GLU A 164 8.72 -52.71 -54.08
CA GLU A 164 8.48 -52.97 -55.51
C GLU A 164 8.31 -54.43 -55.86
N THR A 165 9.10 -55.32 -55.23
CA THR A 165 9.22 -56.72 -55.66
C THR A 165 8.46 -57.70 -54.78
N THR A 166 8.16 -57.34 -53.52
CA THR A 166 7.61 -58.28 -52.53
C THR A 166 6.08 -58.16 -52.43
N PRO A 167 5.30 -59.19 -52.77
CA PRO A 167 3.85 -59.23 -52.48
C PRO A 167 3.58 -59.31 -50.98
N PRO A 168 2.49 -58.71 -50.46
CA PRO A 168 1.42 -58.01 -51.16
C PRO A 168 1.72 -56.51 -51.35
N TRP A 169 2.87 -56.01 -50.90
CA TRP A 169 3.21 -54.59 -50.94
C TRP A 169 3.37 -54.08 -52.38
N ALA A 170 3.98 -54.91 -53.23
CA ALA A 170 4.10 -54.66 -54.67
C ALA A 170 2.73 -54.42 -55.33
N THR A 171 1.70 -55.14 -54.88
CA THR A 171 0.34 -55.12 -55.41
C THR A 171 -0.61 -54.15 -54.69
N SER A 172 -0.15 -53.41 -53.68
CA SER A 172 -1.03 -52.49 -52.93
C SER A 172 -1.46 -51.30 -53.78
N ILE A 173 -2.70 -50.85 -53.57
CA ILE A 173 -3.29 -49.69 -54.23
C ILE A 173 -2.67 -48.38 -53.68
N HIS A 174 -2.20 -48.40 -52.44
CA HIS A 174 -1.66 -47.22 -51.73
C HIS A 174 -0.13 -47.22 -51.67
N ARG A 175 0.50 -47.23 -52.85
CA ARG A 175 1.97 -47.10 -53.01
C ARG A 175 2.52 -45.81 -52.39
N ASP A 176 1.72 -44.77 -52.31
CA ASP A 176 2.04 -43.48 -51.67
C ASP A 176 2.19 -43.55 -50.15
N ARG A 177 1.85 -44.68 -49.52
CA ARG A 177 1.98 -44.93 -48.08
C ARG A 177 3.14 -45.87 -47.73
N LEU A 178 3.82 -46.41 -48.73
CA LEU A 178 4.95 -47.32 -48.55
C LEU A 178 6.27 -46.57 -48.72
N GLY A 179 7.23 -46.85 -47.85
CA GLY A 179 8.58 -46.29 -47.91
C GLY A 179 8.75 -45.01 -47.09
N THR A 180 9.98 -44.80 -46.64
CA THR A 180 10.33 -43.70 -45.74
C THR A 180 10.27 -42.33 -46.43
N ASP A 181 10.62 -42.25 -47.71
CA ASP A 181 10.55 -40.98 -48.46
C ASP A 181 9.12 -40.43 -48.54
N ASN A 182 8.14 -41.31 -48.72
CA ASN A 182 6.73 -40.95 -48.77
C ASN A 182 6.22 -40.49 -47.41
N LEU A 183 6.63 -41.18 -46.34
CA LEU A 183 6.34 -40.76 -44.97
C LEU A 183 6.94 -39.38 -44.66
N VAL A 184 8.22 -39.16 -44.98
CA VAL A 184 8.91 -37.86 -44.78
C VAL A 184 8.20 -36.75 -45.55
N LYS A 185 7.87 -36.96 -46.84
CA LYS A 185 7.14 -35.98 -47.66
C LYS A 185 5.78 -35.62 -47.04
N LYS A 186 5.03 -36.60 -46.55
CA LYS A 186 3.73 -36.38 -45.89
C LYS A 186 3.90 -35.60 -44.59
N MET A 187 4.82 -36.04 -43.72
CA MET A 187 5.06 -35.44 -42.41
C MET A 187 5.55 -34.00 -42.55
N SER A 188 6.45 -33.71 -43.50
CA SER A 188 6.87 -32.34 -43.82
C SER A 188 5.68 -31.46 -44.20
N LYS A 189 4.83 -31.89 -45.14
CA LYS A 189 3.62 -31.14 -45.53
C LYS A 189 2.66 -30.91 -44.35
N LEU A 190 2.47 -31.94 -43.51
CA LEU A 190 1.58 -31.88 -42.36
C LEU A 190 2.10 -30.90 -41.30
N LEU A 191 3.38 -30.99 -40.95
CA LEU A 191 4.04 -30.09 -40.01
C LEU A 191 4.03 -28.66 -40.52
N THR A 192 4.33 -28.42 -41.80
CA THR A 192 4.24 -27.07 -42.39
C THR A 192 2.82 -26.51 -42.27
N LYS A 193 1.79 -27.28 -42.63
CA LYS A 193 0.39 -26.85 -42.52
C LYS A 193 0.00 -26.54 -41.07
N MET A 194 0.42 -27.39 -40.12
CA MET A 194 0.13 -27.18 -38.69
C MET A 194 0.85 -25.95 -38.14
N THR A 195 2.11 -25.73 -38.51
CA THR A 195 2.87 -24.54 -38.13
C THR A 195 2.20 -23.29 -38.68
N GLN A 196 1.82 -23.27 -39.96
CA GLN A 196 1.10 -22.14 -40.56
C GLN A 196 -0.24 -21.84 -39.88
N GLN A 197 -1.01 -22.86 -39.49
CA GLN A 197 -2.29 -22.68 -38.81
C GLN A 197 -2.15 -22.25 -37.33
N SER A 198 -1.08 -22.66 -36.66
CA SER A 198 -0.85 -22.35 -35.24
C SER A 198 -0.10 -21.02 -35.04
N LEU A 199 0.71 -20.60 -36.01
CA LEU A 199 1.56 -19.42 -35.90
C LEU A 199 0.78 -18.12 -35.58
N PRO A 200 -0.34 -17.79 -36.24
CA PRO A 200 -1.11 -16.58 -35.91
C PRO A 200 -1.63 -16.60 -34.47
N ARG A 201 -2.06 -17.77 -33.98
CA ARG A 201 -2.53 -17.95 -32.60
C ARG A 201 -1.40 -17.79 -31.59
N MET A 202 -0.20 -18.27 -31.90
CA MET A 202 0.97 -18.10 -31.04
C MET A 202 1.42 -16.63 -30.99
N ILE A 203 1.40 -15.91 -32.12
CA ILE A 203 1.74 -14.49 -32.17
C ILE A 203 0.75 -13.67 -31.32
N SER A 204 -0.56 -13.90 -31.47
CA SER A 204 -1.57 -13.19 -30.69
C SER A 204 -1.47 -13.49 -29.20
N GLU A 205 -1.20 -14.74 -28.83
CA GLU A 205 -0.99 -15.14 -27.45
C GLU A 205 0.26 -14.50 -26.84
N VAL A 206 1.39 -14.47 -27.56
CA VAL A 206 2.61 -13.77 -27.11
C VAL A 206 2.33 -12.28 -26.89
N ALA A 207 1.66 -11.61 -27.83
CA ALA A 207 1.30 -10.20 -27.67
C ALA A 207 0.38 -9.96 -26.46
N ARG A 208 -0.58 -10.87 -26.21
CA ARG A 208 -1.45 -10.83 -25.03
C ARG A 208 -0.65 -10.98 -23.74
N GLN A 209 0.30 -11.91 -23.71
CA GLN A 209 1.14 -12.18 -22.55
C GLN A 209 2.11 -11.04 -22.24
N ILE A 210 2.65 -10.36 -23.25
CA ILE A 210 3.45 -9.13 -23.07
C ILE A 210 2.60 -8.06 -22.39
N LYS A 211 1.41 -7.75 -22.94
CA LYS A 211 0.49 -6.77 -22.33
C LYS A 211 0.12 -7.11 -20.89
N GLN A 212 -0.06 -8.40 -20.59
CA GLN A 212 -0.35 -8.86 -19.24
C GLN A 212 0.86 -8.67 -18.31
N CYS A 213 2.08 -8.96 -18.78
CA CYS A 213 3.30 -8.67 -18.01
C CYS A 213 3.47 -7.17 -17.75
N ASP A 214 3.19 -6.31 -18.74
CA ASP A 214 3.26 -4.86 -18.58
C ASP A 214 2.23 -4.37 -17.55
N LYS A 215 1.00 -4.89 -17.59
CA LYS A 215 -0.04 -4.60 -16.60
C LYS A 215 0.38 -5.03 -15.19
N GLU A 216 0.94 -6.23 -15.04
CA GLU A 216 1.43 -6.72 -13.76
C GLU A 216 2.63 -5.89 -13.24
N LEU A 217 3.51 -5.44 -14.14
CA LEU A 217 4.65 -4.60 -13.77
C LEU A 217 4.22 -3.21 -13.32
N ASN A 218 3.22 -2.61 -13.99
CA ASN A 218 2.64 -1.31 -13.63
C ASN A 218 1.82 -1.36 -12.34
N ALA A 219 1.35 -2.54 -11.93
CA ALA A 219 0.68 -2.73 -10.64
C ALA A 219 1.69 -2.80 -9.46
N LEU A 220 2.98 -3.01 -9.73
CA LEU A 220 4.02 -2.94 -8.71
C LEU A 220 4.46 -1.48 -8.49
N PRO A 221 4.86 -1.10 -7.27
CA PRO A 221 5.40 0.23 -7.00
C PRO A 221 6.58 0.55 -7.92
N PRO A 222 6.75 1.77 -8.47
CA PRO A 222 7.78 2.05 -9.47
C PRO A 222 9.20 2.00 -8.88
N PRO A 223 10.17 1.29 -9.48
CA PRO A 223 11.51 1.18 -8.89
C PRO A 223 12.16 2.55 -8.72
N VAL A 224 13.01 2.71 -7.71
CA VAL A 224 13.78 3.94 -7.53
C VAL A 224 14.86 3.98 -8.62
N THR A 225 14.60 4.74 -9.68
CA THR A 225 15.48 4.87 -10.85
C THR A 225 16.52 5.99 -10.71
N HIS A 226 16.33 6.86 -9.72
CA HIS A 226 17.22 8.00 -9.44
C HIS A 226 18.32 7.63 -8.45
N ASP A 227 19.31 8.51 -8.34
CA ASP A 227 20.30 8.48 -7.27
C ASP A 227 19.58 8.32 -5.90
N PRO A 228 19.82 7.21 -5.17
CA PRO A 228 19.17 6.92 -3.89
C PRO A 228 19.29 8.06 -2.88
N LEU A 229 20.41 8.77 -2.85
CA LEU A 229 20.62 9.88 -1.92
C LEU A 229 19.74 11.08 -2.26
N LEU A 230 19.71 11.49 -3.53
CA LEU A 230 18.86 12.60 -3.98
C LEU A 230 17.39 12.30 -3.77
N PHE A 231 16.95 11.07 -4.05
CA PHE A 231 15.58 10.65 -3.81
C PHE A 231 15.23 10.67 -2.31
N MET A 232 16.16 10.24 -1.45
CA MET A 232 15.96 10.28 -0.01
C MET A 232 15.87 11.73 0.50
N ILE A 233 16.73 12.63 0.01
CA ILE A 233 16.67 14.06 0.36
C ILE A 233 15.34 14.67 -0.06
N ASP A 234 14.84 14.36 -1.25
CA ASP A 234 13.53 14.82 -1.73
C ASP A 234 12.40 14.33 -0.80
N LEU A 235 12.42 13.05 -0.42
CA LEU A 235 11.40 12.47 0.45
C LEU A 235 11.41 13.07 1.86
N VAL A 236 12.59 13.31 2.45
CA VAL A 236 12.73 13.99 3.74
C VAL A 236 12.28 15.44 3.65
N THR A 237 12.68 16.15 2.58
CA THR A 237 12.28 17.54 2.34
C THR A 237 10.76 17.64 2.21
N LYS A 238 10.15 16.70 1.47
CA LYS A 238 8.70 16.59 1.33
C LYS A 238 8.02 16.32 2.67
N LEU A 239 8.53 15.39 3.48
CA LEU A 239 7.99 15.15 4.82
C LEU A 239 8.05 16.42 5.68
N CYS A 240 9.18 17.13 5.69
CA CYS A 240 9.33 18.36 6.46
C CYS A 240 8.35 19.44 5.99
N PHE A 241 8.18 19.57 4.67
CA PHE A 241 7.20 20.48 4.07
C PHE A 241 5.77 20.13 4.48
N GLU A 242 5.37 18.86 4.35
CA GLU A 242 4.02 18.37 4.68
C GLU A 242 3.68 18.56 6.17
N VAL A 243 4.64 18.33 7.07
CA VAL A 243 4.46 18.59 8.51
C VAL A 243 4.35 20.09 8.77
N LYS A 244 5.19 20.92 8.14
CA LYS A 244 5.17 22.38 8.29
C LYS A 244 3.85 22.99 7.83
N GLU A 245 3.29 22.51 6.73
CA GLU A 245 2.00 22.96 6.20
C GLU A 245 0.82 22.56 7.11
N ARG A 246 0.86 21.35 7.70
CA ARG A 246 -0.13 20.90 8.69
C ARG A 246 -0.07 21.70 9.99
N VAL A 247 1.13 22.10 10.43
CA VAL A 247 1.31 22.97 11.60
C VAL A 247 0.83 24.40 11.32
N ARG A 248 1.16 24.95 10.15
CA ARG A 248 0.72 26.30 9.73
C ARG A 248 -0.79 26.42 9.54
N GLY A 249 -1.42 25.35 9.06
CA GLY A 249 -2.84 25.35 8.74
C GLY A 249 -3.16 26.02 7.41
N SER A 250 -2.59 25.53 6.30
CA SER A 250 -2.97 26.00 4.96
C SER A 250 -4.39 25.55 4.57
N THR A 251 -4.95 26.12 3.50
CA THR A 251 -6.32 25.82 3.04
C THR A 251 -6.58 24.34 2.76
N THR A 252 -5.52 23.58 2.47
CA THR A 252 -5.55 22.13 2.23
C THR A 252 -5.24 21.30 3.48
N HIS A 253 -4.70 21.90 4.55
CA HIS A 253 -4.19 21.21 5.74
C HIS A 253 -4.75 21.78 7.05
N THR A 254 -6.07 21.77 7.21
CA THR A 254 -6.74 22.40 8.36
C THR A 254 -6.92 21.50 9.58
N ALA A 255 -6.80 20.18 9.43
CA ALA A 255 -7.23 19.20 10.43
C ALA A 255 -6.51 19.33 11.79
N LEU A 256 -5.19 19.48 11.79
CA LEU A 256 -4.40 19.61 13.03
C LEU A 256 -4.78 20.90 13.78
N VAL A 257 -4.83 22.03 13.07
CA VAL A 257 -5.19 23.33 13.64
C VAL A 257 -6.61 23.31 14.20
N GLN A 258 -7.58 22.70 13.50
CA GLN A 258 -8.94 22.57 13.99
C GLN A 258 -9.02 21.73 15.28
N LYS A 259 -8.30 20.61 15.34
CA LYS A 259 -8.23 19.77 16.55
C LYS A 259 -7.60 20.54 17.72
N ASN A 260 -6.52 21.27 17.49
CA ASN A 260 -5.85 22.06 18.52
C ASN A 260 -6.73 23.22 19.00
N ASN A 261 -7.45 23.90 18.09
CA ASN A 261 -8.41 24.95 18.45
C ASN A 261 -9.53 24.43 19.36
N ALA A 262 -10.03 23.21 19.13
CA ALA A 262 -11.00 22.60 20.02
C ALA A 262 -10.42 22.39 21.44
N ILE A 263 -9.17 21.93 21.54
CA ILE A 263 -8.49 21.78 22.84
C ILE A 263 -8.30 23.14 23.53
N TYR A 264 -7.91 24.18 22.79
CA TYR A 264 -7.77 25.53 23.36
C TYR A 264 -9.12 26.08 23.85
N GLN A 265 -10.22 25.78 23.15
CA GLN A 265 -11.57 26.13 23.61
C GLN A 265 -11.93 25.38 24.90
N GLU A 266 -11.61 24.09 24.99
CA GLU A 266 -11.81 23.32 26.22
C GLU A 266 -10.98 23.86 27.39
N LEU A 267 -9.72 24.24 27.16
CA LEU A 267 -8.87 24.90 28.16
C LEU A 267 -9.48 26.23 28.62
N ASN A 268 -9.98 27.04 27.67
CA ASN A 268 -10.65 28.30 27.98
C ASN A 268 -11.88 28.10 28.87
N LEU A 269 -12.69 27.07 28.60
CA LEU A 269 -13.82 26.71 29.45
C LEU A 269 -13.39 26.19 30.82
N ALA A 270 -12.35 25.34 30.89
CA ALA A 270 -11.81 24.83 32.14
C ALA A 270 -11.31 25.96 33.05
N ILE A 271 -10.50 26.88 32.51
CA ILE A 271 -10.01 28.08 33.21
C ILE A 271 -11.16 29.03 33.58
N GLY A 272 -12.15 29.18 32.69
CA GLY A 272 -13.33 30.00 32.98
C GLY A 272 -14.14 29.47 34.17
N ARG A 273 -14.25 28.16 34.32
CA ARG A 273 -14.99 27.48 35.41
C ARG A 273 -14.34 27.62 36.77
N THR A 274 -13.04 27.92 36.86
CA THR A 274 -12.34 28.11 38.15
C THR A 274 -12.52 29.53 38.70
N ALA A 275 -12.88 30.49 37.85
CA ALA A 275 -13.08 31.87 38.29
C ALA A 275 -14.32 31.96 39.21
N PRO A 276 -14.25 32.72 40.32
CA PRO A 276 -15.37 32.84 41.25
C PRO A 276 -16.67 33.27 40.54
N ALA A 277 -17.78 32.60 40.86
CA ALA A 277 -19.10 32.85 40.31
C ALA A 277 -19.80 33.96 41.11
N PHE A 278 -19.30 35.19 40.95
CA PHE A 278 -19.85 36.33 41.65
C PHE A 278 -21.22 36.75 41.08
N VAL A 279 -22.19 36.92 41.98
CA VAL A 279 -23.54 37.35 41.66
C VAL A 279 -23.77 38.72 42.32
N PRO A 280 -24.13 39.79 41.57
CA PRO A 280 -24.28 41.15 42.12
C PRO A 280 -25.60 41.36 42.89
N PHE A 281 -26.09 40.33 43.57
CA PHE A 281 -27.36 40.33 44.31
C PHE A 281 -27.16 39.74 45.71
N GLU A 282 -28.06 40.10 46.62
CA GLU A 282 -28.21 39.50 47.94
C GLU A 282 -28.83 38.09 47.82
N CYS A 283 -28.51 37.17 48.73
CA CYS A 283 -28.96 35.77 48.65
C CYS A 283 -30.50 35.63 48.79
N SER A 284 -31.15 36.57 49.48
CA SER A 284 -32.58 36.52 49.83
C SER A 284 -33.55 37.09 48.78
N GLY A 285 -33.16 37.16 47.50
CA GLY A 285 -33.98 37.74 46.41
C GLY A 285 -34.89 36.75 45.66
N SER A 286 -35.82 37.28 44.85
CA SER A 286 -36.57 36.49 43.85
C SER A 286 -35.62 35.83 42.83
N PRO A 287 -36.01 34.72 42.16
CA PRO A 287 -35.15 34.04 41.20
C PRO A 287 -34.76 34.99 40.06
N ARG A 288 -33.49 35.39 40.01
CA ARG A 288 -32.92 36.21 38.94
C ARG A 288 -32.11 35.33 38.00
N ASP A 289 -32.10 35.69 36.73
CA ASP A 289 -31.23 35.04 35.76
C ASP A 289 -29.76 35.35 36.08
N VAL A 290 -29.02 34.32 36.49
CA VAL A 290 -27.59 34.40 36.84
C VAL A 290 -26.68 34.13 35.64
N SER A 291 -27.24 33.66 34.51
CA SER A 291 -26.51 33.32 33.29
C SER A 291 -25.58 34.42 32.76
N PRO A 292 -25.88 35.72 32.89
CA PRO A 292 -24.97 36.79 32.46
C PRO A 292 -23.66 36.88 33.26
N PHE A 293 -23.63 36.33 34.49
CA PHE A 293 -22.53 36.50 35.45
C PHE A 293 -21.66 35.25 35.60
N VAL A 294 -22.17 34.07 35.22
CA VAL A 294 -21.47 32.79 35.34
C VAL A 294 -21.10 32.22 33.97
N VAL A 295 -20.11 31.33 33.95
CA VAL A 295 -19.76 30.57 32.74
C VAL A 295 -20.86 29.53 32.46
N PRO A 296 -21.18 29.21 31.20
CA PRO A 296 -22.15 28.16 30.88
C PRO A 296 -21.82 26.84 31.62
N GLU A 297 -22.86 26.16 32.12
CA GLU A 297 -22.76 24.88 32.82
C GLU A 297 -21.92 24.91 34.11
N TYR A 298 -21.83 26.07 34.78
CA TYR A 298 -21.16 26.18 36.07
C TYR A 298 -21.90 25.36 37.16
N THR A 299 -21.17 24.52 37.87
CA THR A 299 -21.69 23.62 38.93
C THR A 299 -21.16 23.93 40.33
N GLY A 300 -20.33 24.98 40.47
CA GLY A 300 -19.76 25.39 41.76
C GLY A 300 -20.71 26.24 42.60
N MET A 301 -20.23 26.70 43.77
CA MET A 301 -21.00 27.56 44.64
C MET A 301 -21.04 29.01 44.13
N LEU A 302 -22.24 29.57 44.03
CA LEU A 302 -22.44 30.99 43.74
C LEU A 302 -21.98 31.82 44.94
N GLN A 303 -21.30 32.93 44.68
CA GLN A 303 -20.88 33.88 45.70
C GLN A 303 -21.72 35.16 45.57
N TYR A 304 -22.59 35.38 46.54
CA TYR A 304 -23.45 36.56 46.63
C TYR A 304 -22.72 37.72 47.33
N LEU A 305 -23.32 38.91 47.31
CA LEU A 305 -22.71 40.10 47.90
C LEU A 305 -22.40 39.95 49.40
N GLU A 306 -23.21 39.19 50.13
CA GLU A 306 -23.02 38.90 51.55
C GLU A 306 -21.77 38.04 51.79
N ASP A 307 -21.52 37.07 50.91
CA ASP A 307 -20.33 36.22 50.95
C ASP A 307 -19.06 37.03 50.67
N VAL A 308 -19.12 37.90 49.65
CA VAL A 308 -18.01 38.80 49.30
C VAL A 308 -17.73 39.80 50.42
N LYS A 309 -18.77 40.34 51.05
CA LYS A 309 -18.65 41.25 52.21
C LYS A 309 -18.04 40.57 53.42
N ALA A 310 -18.47 39.34 53.73
CA ALA A 310 -17.88 38.54 54.80
C ALA A 310 -16.40 38.24 54.51
N HIS A 311 -16.06 37.90 53.26
CA HIS A 311 -14.69 37.67 52.82
C HIS A 311 -13.80 38.91 52.98
N ILE A 312 -14.27 40.09 52.54
CA ILE A 312 -13.57 41.37 52.75
C ILE A 312 -13.35 41.61 54.24
N GLY A 313 -14.40 41.52 55.05
CA GLY A 313 -14.33 41.76 56.50
C GLY A 313 -13.35 40.85 57.22
N SER A 314 -13.29 39.57 56.84
CA SER A 314 -12.33 38.59 57.39
C SER A 314 -10.88 38.82 56.95
N SER A 315 -10.68 39.58 55.87
CA SER A 315 -9.37 39.86 55.27
C SER A 315 -8.80 41.23 55.66
N VAL A 316 -9.54 42.06 56.42
CA VAL A 316 -9.06 43.38 56.86
C VAL A 316 -7.93 43.21 57.87
N THR A 317 -6.81 43.87 57.61
CA THR A 317 -5.65 43.92 58.51
C THR A 317 -5.48 45.34 59.08
N ARG A 318 -4.48 46.10 58.62
CA ARG A 318 -4.19 47.48 59.05
C ARG A 318 -4.68 48.53 58.04
N GLU A 319 -5.45 48.12 57.03
CA GLU A 319 -6.01 49.02 56.03
C GLU A 319 -7.00 50.02 56.65
N LEU A 320 -7.07 51.22 56.05
CA LEU A 320 -8.05 52.24 56.43
C LEU A 320 -9.47 51.80 56.03
N PRO A 321 -10.52 52.27 56.73
CA PRO A 321 -11.89 52.11 56.28
C PRO A 321 -12.05 52.56 54.81
N HIS A 322 -12.88 51.85 54.04
CA HIS A 322 -13.13 52.08 52.61
C HIS A 322 -11.99 51.69 51.65
N HIS A 323 -11.02 50.91 52.11
CA HIS A 323 -10.02 50.28 51.25
C HIS A 323 -10.20 48.77 51.23
N ILE A 324 -10.31 48.20 50.02
CA ILE A 324 -10.37 46.75 49.83
C ILE A 324 -8.98 46.14 50.16
N PRO A 325 -8.89 45.25 51.17
CA PRO A 325 -7.62 44.63 51.55
C PRO A 325 -6.98 43.89 50.38
N TYR A 326 -5.66 44.02 50.23
CA TYR A 326 -4.95 43.30 49.17
C TYR A 326 -5.03 41.78 49.39
N ALA A 327 -5.00 41.34 50.64
CA ALA A 327 -5.13 39.94 51.03
C ALA A 327 -6.47 39.31 50.59
N ALA A 328 -7.56 40.10 50.57
CA ALA A 328 -8.87 39.65 50.07
C ALA A 328 -8.82 39.33 48.57
N LYS A 329 -8.11 40.17 47.80
CA LYS A 329 -7.88 39.96 46.36
C LYS A 329 -6.96 38.75 46.14
N GLU A 330 -5.85 38.70 46.87
CA GLU A 330 -4.83 37.66 46.71
C GLU A 330 -5.36 36.25 47.02
N SER A 331 -6.13 36.08 48.09
CA SER A 331 -6.74 34.79 48.44
C SER A 331 -7.65 34.27 47.32
N LEU A 332 -8.62 35.07 46.89
CA LEU A 332 -9.53 34.72 45.79
C LEU A 332 -8.78 34.41 44.49
N ILE A 333 -7.67 35.12 44.24
CA ILE A 333 -6.85 34.90 43.04
C ILE A 333 -6.06 33.60 43.12
N ARG A 334 -5.44 33.32 44.27
CA ARG A 334 -4.65 32.12 44.48
C ARG A 334 -5.52 30.88 44.32
N ASP A 335 -6.71 30.88 44.94
CA ASP A 335 -7.62 29.73 44.94
C ASP A 335 -8.03 29.31 43.52
N PHE A 336 -8.25 30.26 42.59
CA PHE A 336 -8.56 29.89 41.20
C PHE A 336 -7.32 29.49 40.38
N LEU A 337 -6.12 29.98 40.72
CA LEU A 337 -4.89 29.66 39.98
C LEU A 337 -4.35 28.25 40.26
N GLU A 338 -4.69 27.63 41.40
CA GLU A 338 -4.17 26.31 41.81
C GLU A 338 -4.43 25.20 40.78
N THR A 339 -5.56 25.28 40.08
CA THR A 339 -5.99 24.25 39.11
C THR A 339 -5.49 24.51 37.68
N TRP A 340 -4.88 25.67 37.44
CA TRP A 340 -4.47 26.09 36.09
C TRP A 340 -3.24 25.35 35.61
N GLU A 341 -2.29 25.06 36.49
CA GLU A 341 -1.11 24.27 36.12
C GLU A 341 -1.52 22.92 35.54
N HIS A 342 -2.48 22.24 36.19
CA HIS A 342 -3.00 20.96 35.72
C HIS A 342 -3.76 21.10 34.39
N SER A 343 -4.61 22.12 34.27
CA SER A 343 -5.42 22.35 33.06
C SER A 343 -4.54 22.70 31.85
N THR A 344 -3.55 23.58 32.03
CA THR A 344 -2.57 23.94 31.01
C THR A 344 -1.71 22.75 30.60
N LYS A 345 -1.27 21.93 31.56
CA LYS A 345 -0.52 20.70 31.27
C LYS A 345 -1.35 19.71 30.45
N SER A 346 -2.61 19.46 30.86
CA SER A 346 -3.51 18.56 30.13
C SER A 346 -3.82 19.05 28.71
N CYS A 347 -4.03 20.36 28.53
CA CYS A 347 -4.17 20.97 27.20
C CYS A 347 -2.95 20.68 26.32
N PHE A 348 -1.75 20.90 26.84
CA PHE A 348 -0.53 20.67 26.08
C PHE A 348 -0.34 19.18 25.73
N GLU A 349 -0.54 18.27 26.68
CA GLU A 349 -0.43 16.82 26.46
C GLU A 349 -1.35 16.35 25.33
N ARG A 350 -2.59 16.86 25.27
CA ARG A 350 -3.52 16.55 24.17
C ARG A 350 -3.11 17.15 22.82
N VAL A 351 -2.54 18.36 22.81
CA VAL A 351 -1.99 18.95 21.57
C VAL A 351 -0.80 18.14 21.08
N GLN A 352 0.08 17.70 22.00
CA GLN A 352 1.18 16.80 21.71
C GLN A 352 0.70 15.49 21.09
N GLU A 353 -0.31 14.84 21.68
CA GLU A 353 -0.87 13.58 21.15
C GLU A 353 -1.41 13.76 19.72
N ASN A 354 -2.16 14.83 19.47
CA ASN A 354 -2.67 15.16 18.14
C ASN A 354 -1.53 15.37 17.12
N PHE A 355 -0.47 16.07 17.54
CA PHE A 355 0.69 16.30 16.70
C PHE A 355 1.44 14.99 16.40
N GLN A 356 1.67 14.14 17.41
CA GLN A 356 2.35 12.85 17.26
C GLN A 356 1.60 11.90 16.33
N GLN A 357 0.27 11.87 16.41
CA GLN A 357 -0.58 11.11 15.48
C GLN A 357 -0.47 11.64 14.05
N THR A 358 -0.45 12.97 13.89
CA THR A 358 -0.32 13.64 12.59
C THR A 358 1.04 13.37 11.97
N LEU A 359 2.12 13.47 12.75
CA LEU A 359 3.47 13.15 12.32
C LEU A 359 3.57 11.69 11.89
N SER A 360 3.06 10.76 12.72
CA SER A 360 3.08 9.34 12.42
C SER A 360 2.36 9.00 11.13
N SER A 361 1.14 9.53 10.95
CA SER A 361 0.35 9.32 9.73
C SER A 361 1.07 9.86 8.48
N THR A 362 1.67 11.05 8.59
CA THR A 362 2.41 11.68 7.47
C THR A 362 3.67 10.90 7.12
N THR A 363 4.40 10.40 8.13
CA THR A 363 5.56 9.53 7.92
C THR A 363 5.15 8.21 7.27
N ASP A 364 4.07 7.59 7.73
CA ASP A 364 3.61 6.31 7.17
C ASP A 364 3.13 6.46 5.72
N GLU A 365 2.50 7.59 5.37
CA GLU A 365 2.10 7.90 3.99
C GLU A 365 3.31 8.01 3.05
N LEU A 366 4.39 8.68 3.48
CA LEU A 366 5.56 8.93 2.64
C LEU A 366 6.59 7.79 2.67
N PHE A 367 6.83 7.19 3.84
CA PHE A 367 7.87 6.19 4.06
C PHE A 367 7.33 4.77 4.09
N GLY A 368 6.02 4.56 4.34
CA GLY A 368 5.43 3.23 4.53
C GLY A 368 5.58 2.29 3.34
N ARG A 369 5.82 2.84 2.15
CA ARG A 369 6.19 2.06 0.96
C ARG A 369 7.49 1.26 1.15
N PHE A 370 8.43 1.78 1.92
CA PHE A 370 9.78 1.26 2.06
C PHE A 370 9.92 0.67 3.47
N GLY A 371 9.83 -0.66 3.61
CA GLY A 371 9.80 -1.31 4.93
C GLY A 371 10.99 -0.94 5.82
N THR A 372 12.20 -0.97 5.27
CA THR A 372 13.44 -0.61 5.98
C THR A 372 13.47 0.86 6.38
N LEU A 373 13.07 1.77 5.48
CA LEU A 373 12.98 3.20 5.79
C LEU A 373 11.89 3.48 6.83
N ASN A 374 10.75 2.79 6.78
CA ASN A 374 9.68 2.97 7.74
C ASN A 374 10.12 2.52 9.14
N ALA A 375 10.89 1.43 9.23
CA ALA A 375 11.52 1.00 10.47
C ALA A 375 12.52 2.05 11.00
N ALA A 376 13.41 2.57 10.15
CA ALA A 376 14.32 3.66 10.54
C ALA A 376 13.56 4.95 10.92
N GLY A 377 12.46 5.24 10.24
CA GLY A 377 11.55 6.35 10.55
C GLY A 377 10.93 6.24 11.95
N SER A 378 10.75 5.03 12.48
CA SER A 378 10.30 4.84 13.87
C SER A 378 11.33 5.31 14.91
N GLU A 379 12.63 5.18 14.62
CA GLU A 379 13.69 5.73 15.47
C GLU A 379 13.69 7.26 15.40
N CYS A 380 13.50 7.83 14.21
CA CYS A 380 13.32 9.28 14.05
C CYS A 380 12.09 9.79 14.82
N LYS A 381 10.99 9.03 14.86
CA LYS A 381 9.79 9.35 15.68
C LYS A 381 10.15 9.39 17.17
N ALA A 382 10.96 8.46 17.67
CA ALA A 382 11.38 8.44 19.08
C ALA A 382 12.28 9.63 19.45
N GLU A 383 13.18 10.05 18.55
CA GLU A 383 14.01 11.24 18.78
C GLU A 383 13.19 12.53 18.73
N ALA A 384 12.25 12.60 17.79
CA ALA A 384 11.24 13.65 17.74
C ALA A 384 10.52 13.78 19.10
N GLU A 385 10.04 12.68 19.69
CA GLU A 385 9.40 12.70 21.02
C GLU A 385 10.30 13.26 22.14
N LYS A 386 11.63 13.07 22.07
CA LYS A 386 12.55 13.67 23.05
C LYS A 386 12.61 15.19 22.89
N LEU A 387 12.64 15.69 21.66
CA LEU A 387 12.57 17.14 21.40
C LEU A 387 11.25 17.73 21.89
N ILE A 388 10.14 17.03 21.66
CA ILE A 388 8.82 17.43 22.21
C ILE A 388 8.90 17.58 23.73
N ARG A 389 9.47 16.58 24.43
CA ARG A 389 9.66 16.63 25.89
C ARG A 389 10.59 17.74 26.35
N TYR A 390 11.63 18.07 25.58
CA TYR A 390 12.54 19.18 25.89
C TYR A 390 11.82 20.52 25.79
N HIS A 391 11.06 20.75 24.72
CA HIS A 391 10.26 21.97 24.55
C HIS A 391 9.22 22.10 25.68
N LEU A 392 8.57 21.00 26.06
CA LEU A 392 7.68 20.93 27.24
C LEU A 392 8.37 21.36 28.54
N TYR A 393 9.59 20.89 28.81
CA TYR A 393 10.31 21.27 30.03
C TYR A 393 10.61 22.77 30.10
N SER A 394 10.94 23.38 28.96
CA SER A 394 11.31 24.80 28.87
C SER A 394 10.13 25.77 29.08
N GLU A 395 8.90 25.27 29.09
CA GLU A 395 7.67 26.06 29.11
C GLU A 395 6.88 25.96 30.43
N ARG A 396 7.47 25.34 31.46
CA ARG A 396 6.85 25.28 32.79
C ARG A 396 6.77 26.68 33.41
N THR A 397 5.61 27.31 33.21
CA THR A 397 4.99 28.38 33.99
C THR A 397 5.77 29.70 34.15
N LEU A 398 5.51 30.66 33.26
CA LEU A 398 5.76 32.09 33.48
C LEU A 398 4.42 32.79 33.74
N ILE A 399 4.02 32.91 35.01
CA ILE A 399 2.81 33.66 35.41
C ILE A 399 3.22 35.09 35.79
N TYR A 400 3.25 36.00 34.81
CA TYR A 400 3.51 37.43 35.04
C TYR A 400 2.92 38.30 33.92
N THR A 401 2.27 39.43 34.27
CA THR A 401 1.75 40.38 33.27
C THR A 401 2.00 41.83 33.69
N GLN A 402 2.49 42.65 32.74
CA GLN A 402 2.62 44.11 32.89
C GLN A 402 1.59 44.88 32.05
N ASN A 403 0.62 44.20 31.42
CA ASN A 403 -0.35 44.86 30.52
C ASN A 403 -1.52 45.50 31.31
N LYS A 404 -1.25 46.69 31.86
CA LYS A 404 -2.20 47.47 32.68
C LYS A 404 -3.46 47.86 31.89
N GLY A 405 -3.33 48.28 30.63
CA GLY A 405 -4.46 48.78 29.84
C GLY A 405 -5.55 47.74 29.55
N GLN A 406 -5.19 46.48 29.26
CA GLN A 406 -6.20 45.42 29.08
C GLN A 406 -6.85 44.98 30.39
N LEU A 407 -6.08 45.01 31.48
CA LEU A 407 -6.60 44.74 32.82
C LEU A 407 -7.66 45.79 33.19
N ASP A 408 -7.33 47.08 33.00
CA ASP A 408 -8.21 48.20 33.32
C ASP A 408 -9.50 48.16 32.48
N ALA A 409 -9.40 47.92 31.17
CA ALA A 409 -10.56 47.79 30.30
C ALA A 409 -11.47 46.60 30.67
N ARG A 410 -10.89 45.47 31.10
CA ARG A 410 -11.68 44.30 31.55
C ARG A 410 -12.34 44.55 32.90
N ARG A 411 -11.62 45.20 33.82
CA ARG A 411 -12.15 45.63 35.11
C ARG A 411 -13.35 46.55 34.91
N GLU A 412 -13.22 47.55 34.04
CA GLU A 412 -14.30 48.48 33.70
C GLU A 412 -15.51 47.76 33.13
N ARG A 413 -15.33 46.79 32.21
CA ARG A 413 -16.45 45.98 31.68
C ARG A 413 -17.21 45.23 32.76
N TYR A 414 -16.52 44.51 33.65
CA TYR A 414 -17.17 43.77 34.74
C TYR A 414 -17.83 44.72 35.75
N LEU A 415 -17.19 45.85 36.05
CA LEU A 415 -17.76 46.85 36.94
C LEU A 415 -19.06 47.45 36.35
N THR A 416 -19.06 47.76 35.05
CA THR A 416 -20.26 48.22 34.33
C THR A 416 -21.33 47.14 34.33
N LEU A 417 -20.99 45.88 34.05
CA LEU A 417 -21.93 44.75 34.10
C LEU A 417 -22.63 44.63 35.46
N TYR A 418 -21.85 44.69 36.55
CA TYR A 418 -22.39 44.56 37.90
C TYR A 418 -23.21 45.77 38.34
N THR A 419 -22.79 46.98 37.99
CA THR A 419 -23.51 48.22 38.32
C THR A 419 -24.80 48.37 37.51
N GLU A 420 -24.79 48.03 36.21
CA GLU A 420 -26.00 47.98 35.37
C GLU A 420 -27.02 46.97 35.89
N ALA A 421 -26.57 45.80 36.35
CA ALA A 421 -27.44 44.78 36.93
C ALA A 421 -28.15 45.24 38.21
N ARG A 422 -27.57 46.20 38.94
CA ARG A 422 -28.12 46.76 40.18
C ARG A 422 -28.93 48.04 39.98
N SER A 423 -28.79 48.73 38.85
CA SER A 423 -29.59 49.92 38.50
C SER A 423 -31.13 49.73 38.66
N PRO A 424 -31.75 48.58 38.27
CA PRO A 424 -33.18 48.34 38.47
C PRO A 424 -33.59 48.11 39.92
N VAL A 425 -32.65 47.78 40.82
CA VAL A 425 -32.92 47.62 42.26
C VAL A 425 -33.23 48.97 42.91
N PHE A 426 -32.74 50.06 42.31
CA PHE A 426 -32.96 51.44 42.74
C PHE A 426 -34.01 52.19 41.88
N GLY A 427 -34.71 51.49 40.97
CA GLY A 427 -35.73 52.03 40.04
C GLY A 427 -36.95 51.10 39.86
N THR A 428 -37.88 51.40 38.93
CA THR A 428 -39.13 50.62 38.75
C THR A 428 -38.85 49.16 38.34
N PRO A 429 -39.34 48.16 39.09
CA PRO A 429 -38.97 46.76 38.89
C PRO A 429 -39.88 46.07 37.86
N ASN A 430 -39.46 46.00 36.59
CA ASN A 430 -39.82 44.85 35.74
C ASN A 430 -39.09 44.89 34.38
N ALA A 431 -37.98 44.14 34.28
CA ALA A 431 -37.53 43.53 33.04
C ALA A 431 -36.47 42.48 33.38
N ALA A 432 -36.47 41.35 32.66
CA ALA A 432 -35.31 40.45 32.64
C ALA A 432 -34.08 41.28 32.25
N PHE A 433 -33.07 41.35 33.13
CA PHE A 433 -31.85 42.11 32.88
C PHE A 433 -31.19 41.60 31.59
N LYS A 434 -30.98 42.50 30.63
CA LYS A 434 -30.21 42.24 29.43
C LYS A 434 -29.00 43.19 29.44
N PRO A 435 -27.77 42.67 29.54
CA PRO A 435 -26.58 43.51 29.58
C PRO A 435 -26.41 44.29 28.27
N THR A 436 -25.81 45.49 28.34
CA THR A 436 -25.41 46.25 27.16
C THR A 436 -24.55 45.39 26.23
N PRO A 437 -24.72 45.42 24.88
CA PRO A 437 -23.87 44.65 23.96
C PRO A 437 -22.38 44.95 24.20
N GLY A 438 -21.61 43.93 24.62
CA GLY A 438 -20.20 44.05 24.99
C GLY A 438 -19.89 44.07 26.50
N ALA A 439 -20.90 44.21 27.37
CA ALA A 439 -20.75 44.18 28.84
C ALA A 439 -20.90 42.78 29.45
N ALA A 440 -21.63 41.86 28.79
CA ALA A 440 -21.77 40.48 29.25
C ALA A 440 -20.43 39.74 29.35
N SER A 441 -20.33 38.75 30.24
CA SER A 441 -19.17 37.83 30.33
C SER A 441 -18.74 37.35 28.95
N ALA A 442 -17.42 37.39 28.65
CA ALA A 442 -16.87 36.95 27.37
C ALA A 442 -17.27 35.50 27.00
N TYR A 443 -17.56 34.68 28.01
CA TYR A 443 -18.04 33.31 27.88
C TYR A 443 -19.51 33.21 27.43
N ALA A 444 -20.36 34.18 27.78
CA ALA A 444 -21.76 34.23 27.32
C ALA A 444 -21.88 34.72 25.87
N GLN A 445 -20.90 35.47 25.37
CA GLN A 445 -20.90 36.03 24.01
C GLN A 445 -20.53 34.98 22.93
N GLN A 446 -19.81 33.90 23.29
CA GLN A 446 -19.43 32.85 22.34
C GLN A 446 -20.60 31.98 21.86
N ALA A 447 -21.74 31.97 22.56
CA ALA A 447 -22.95 31.26 22.13
C ALA A 447 -23.75 31.97 21.02
N HIS A 448 -23.43 33.23 20.69
CA HIS A 448 -24.18 34.04 19.71
C HIS A 448 -23.36 34.50 18.49
N LEU A 449 -22.28 33.79 18.15
CA LEU A 449 -21.56 34.00 16.89
C LEU A 449 -22.20 33.20 15.75
N ASN A 450 -23.44 33.55 15.40
CA ASN A 450 -24.06 33.07 14.15
C ASN A 450 -25.13 34.04 13.61
N THR A 451 -24.92 35.36 13.72
CA THR A 451 -25.64 36.33 12.87
C THR A 451 -24.85 37.64 12.79
N PHE A 452 -23.86 37.72 11.91
CA PHE A 452 -23.26 39.01 11.54
C PHE A 452 -24.03 39.62 10.37
N GLY A 453 -24.98 40.48 10.69
CA GLY A 453 -25.51 41.50 9.80
C GLY A 453 -25.26 42.86 10.45
N GLN A 454 -24.46 43.71 9.81
CA GLN A 454 -24.17 45.07 10.27
C GLN A 454 -25.46 45.89 10.33
N ALA A 455 -25.89 46.29 11.52
CA ALA A 455 -26.89 47.34 11.70
C ALA A 455 -26.20 48.62 12.22
N ARG A 456 -26.26 49.66 11.39
CA ARG A 456 -25.77 51.02 11.63
C ARG A 456 -26.70 51.69 12.63
N ALA A 457 -26.20 52.16 13.77
CA ALA A 457 -26.99 52.86 14.77
C ALA A 457 -27.30 54.30 14.33
N GLU A 458 -28.59 54.63 14.23
CA GLU A 458 -29.08 56.00 14.05
C GLU A 458 -29.06 56.75 15.39
N THR A 459 -28.55 57.99 15.37
CA THR A 459 -28.43 58.89 16.52
C THR A 459 -29.77 59.60 16.80
N ALA A 460 -30.33 59.40 17.99
CA ALA A 460 -31.43 60.21 18.53
C ALA A 460 -30.88 61.42 19.35
N PRO A 461 -31.58 62.57 19.39
CA PRO A 461 -31.06 63.81 20.00
C PRO A 461 -31.22 63.82 21.54
N PRO A 462 -30.45 64.65 22.27
CA PRO A 462 -30.37 64.57 23.73
C PRO A 462 -31.58 65.26 24.37
N LYS A 463 -32.28 64.56 25.27
CA LYS A 463 -33.18 65.18 26.24
C LYS A 463 -32.39 65.47 27.51
N SER A 464 -32.15 66.77 27.75
CA SER A 464 -31.68 67.29 29.03
C SER A 464 -32.68 66.91 30.13
N THR A 465 -32.24 66.07 31.07
CA THR A 465 -32.90 65.87 32.36
C THR A 465 -31.82 65.98 33.43
N PHE A 466 -32.06 66.85 34.42
CA PHE A 466 -31.23 66.97 35.61
C PHE A 466 -31.15 65.61 36.30
N ASN A 467 -29.98 64.97 36.26
CA ASN A 467 -29.74 63.73 36.99
C ASN A 467 -29.56 64.05 38.47
N PHE A 468 -30.53 63.67 39.29
CA PHE A 468 -30.25 63.33 40.68
C PHE A 468 -29.20 62.21 40.66
N SER A 469 -28.09 62.37 41.39
CA SER A 469 -27.15 61.26 41.58
C SER A 469 -27.93 60.11 42.22
N PRO A 470 -27.93 58.91 41.61
CA PRO A 470 -28.57 57.75 42.22
C PRO A 470 -27.96 57.51 43.61
N PRO A 471 -28.73 56.95 44.57
CA PRO A 471 -28.20 56.63 45.90
C PRO A 471 -26.95 55.75 45.76
N LEU A 472 -25.92 56.06 46.56
CA LEU A 472 -24.67 55.29 46.56
C LEU A 472 -24.98 53.84 46.95
N ASP A 473 -24.59 52.90 46.10
CA ASP A 473 -24.80 51.47 46.37
C ASP A 473 -24.04 51.03 47.63
N PRO A 474 -24.71 50.45 48.65
CA PRO A 474 -24.06 50.02 49.88
C PRO A 474 -23.03 48.89 49.68
N TYR A 475 -23.00 48.25 48.51
CA TYR A 475 -22.07 47.18 48.16
C TYR A 475 -20.98 47.59 47.15
N LYS A 476 -20.68 48.89 47.05
CA LYS A 476 -19.71 49.41 46.06
C LYS A 476 -18.33 48.71 46.16
N GLU A 477 -17.85 48.45 47.37
CA GLU A 477 -16.52 47.85 47.62
C GLU A 477 -16.48 46.39 47.15
N GLU A 478 -17.58 45.66 47.33
CA GLU A 478 -17.77 44.29 46.90
C GLU A 478 -17.81 44.20 45.37
N LEU A 479 -18.52 45.11 44.70
CA LEU A 479 -18.56 45.16 43.23
C LEU A 479 -17.19 45.47 42.61
N GLU A 480 -16.42 46.36 43.24
CA GLU A 480 -15.05 46.68 42.84
C GLU A 480 -14.11 45.48 43.03
N LEU A 481 -14.23 44.74 44.15
CA LEU A 481 -13.48 43.50 44.37
C LEU A 481 -13.83 42.43 43.33
N MET A 482 -15.12 42.20 43.10
CA MET A 482 -15.61 41.24 42.11
C MET A 482 -15.04 41.56 40.72
N ALA A 483 -15.09 42.82 40.31
CA ALA A 483 -14.54 43.27 39.04
C ALA A 483 -13.01 43.10 38.95
N ASP A 484 -12.27 43.42 40.03
CA ASP A 484 -10.81 43.27 40.10
C ASP A 484 -10.36 41.82 39.95
N VAL A 485 -11.06 40.89 40.61
CA VAL A 485 -10.74 39.46 40.58
C VAL A 485 -11.11 38.87 39.21
N ARG A 486 -12.23 39.27 38.63
CA ARG A 486 -12.70 38.79 37.31
C ARG A 486 -11.95 39.37 36.11
N ALA A 487 -11.28 40.53 36.28
CA ALA A 487 -10.50 41.15 35.21
C ALA A 487 -9.18 40.42 34.89
N ARG A 488 -8.64 39.64 35.84
CA ARG A 488 -7.32 39.00 35.75
C ARG A 488 -7.17 37.78 34.82
N PRO A 489 -8.17 36.93 34.52
CA PRO A 489 -7.86 35.57 34.02
C PRO A 489 -7.36 35.36 32.57
N SER A 490 -7.23 36.35 31.71
CA SER A 490 -7.32 36.05 30.28
C SER A 490 -6.02 35.83 29.50
N ARG A 491 -4.89 36.36 29.99
CA ARG A 491 -3.66 36.37 29.18
C ARG A 491 -2.95 35.02 29.17
N ILE A 492 -3.17 34.21 30.22
CA ILE A 492 -2.54 32.89 30.32
C ILE A 492 -2.98 31.98 29.17
N LEU A 493 -4.23 32.09 28.71
CA LEU A 493 -4.70 31.35 27.54
C LEU A 493 -3.94 31.73 26.26
N ASP A 494 -3.82 33.04 25.99
CA ASP A 494 -3.09 33.54 24.83
C ASP A 494 -1.59 33.21 24.89
N ASP A 495 -1.00 33.30 26.09
CA ASP A 495 0.42 32.99 26.29
C ASP A 495 0.69 31.49 26.22
N VAL A 496 -0.21 30.63 26.72
CA VAL A 496 -0.13 29.17 26.58
C VAL A 496 -0.27 28.77 25.12
N GLN A 497 -1.30 29.25 24.41
CA GLN A 497 -1.47 28.96 22.99
C GLN A 497 -0.26 29.40 22.18
N ARG A 498 0.24 30.63 22.41
CA ARG A 498 1.42 31.14 21.72
C ARG A 498 2.68 30.34 22.04
N ALA A 499 2.84 29.88 23.28
CA ALA A 499 3.97 29.03 23.67
C ALA A 499 3.90 27.68 22.95
N VAL A 500 2.76 26.99 22.99
CA VAL A 500 2.52 25.74 22.28
C VAL A 500 2.81 25.88 20.78
N ASP A 501 2.31 26.94 20.15
CA ASP A 501 2.52 27.15 18.72
C ASP A 501 3.99 27.45 18.42
N LEU A 502 4.60 28.48 19.03
CA LEU A 502 5.93 28.94 18.66
C LEU A 502 7.06 28.04 19.13
N ARG A 503 7.00 27.61 20.39
CA ARG A 503 8.10 26.95 21.08
C ARG A 503 8.01 25.44 21.03
N PHE A 504 6.84 24.88 20.77
CA PHE A 504 6.68 23.46 20.46
C PHE A 504 6.46 23.22 18.96
N LEU A 505 5.31 23.58 18.38
CA LEU A 505 4.96 23.15 17.02
C LEU A 505 5.91 23.72 15.95
N TYR A 506 6.12 25.04 15.93
CA TYR A 506 7.02 25.68 14.95
C TYR A 506 8.48 25.32 15.20
N ALA A 507 8.95 25.38 16.45
CA ALA A 507 10.32 25.00 16.80
C ALA A 507 10.63 23.53 16.40
N PHE A 508 9.67 22.63 16.56
CA PHE A 508 9.80 21.26 16.08
C PHE A 508 9.95 21.21 14.56
N THR A 509 9.11 21.93 13.81
CA THR A 509 9.22 21.94 12.33
C THR A 509 10.55 22.47 11.83
N ASP A 510 11.17 23.41 12.56
CA ASP A 510 12.46 23.98 12.20
C ASP A 510 13.65 23.05 12.54
N THR A 511 13.48 22.12 13.48
CA THR A 511 14.51 21.14 13.88
C THR A 511 14.38 19.78 13.18
N LEU A 512 13.17 19.45 12.69
CA LEU A 512 12.84 18.15 12.11
C LEU A 512 13.80 17.71 10.98
N GLN A 513 14.16 18.63 10.08
CA GLN A 513 15.03 18.31 8.96
C GLN A 513 16.42 17.89 9.43
N THR A 514 17.01 18.64 10.37
CA THR A 514 18.32 18.34 10.93
C THR A 514 18.33 16.97 11.60
N VAL A 515 17.33 16.67 12.43
CA VAL A 515 17.20 15.37 13.10
C VAL A 515 17.07 14.23 12.08
N MET A 516 16.24 14.40 11.05
CA MET A 516 16.07 13.36 10.02
C MET A 516 17.38 13.12 9.25
N PHE A 517 18.14 14.17 8.93
CA PHE A 517 19.42 14.03 8.24
C PHE A 517 20.46 13.30 9.10
N GLU A 518 20.51 13.59 10.39
CA GLU A 518 21.41 12.94 11.34
C GLU A 518 21.04 11.48 11.58
N GLN A 519 19.77 11.19 11.91
CA GLN A 519 19.29 9.84 12.24
C GLN A 519 19.33 8.89 11.04
N LEU A 520 18.98 9.39 9.85
CA LEU A 520 19.09 8.59 8.62
C LEU A 520 20.55 8.52 8.11
N GLY A 521 21.47 9.29 8.68
CA GLY A 521 22.88 9.30 8.29
C GLY A 521 23.11 9.87 6.89
N LEU A 522 22.29 10.83 6.45
CA LEU A 522 22.36 11.41 5.10
C LEU A 522 23.59 12.28 4.87
N SER A 523 24.19 12.77 5.96
CA SER A 523 25.44 13.55 5.92
C SER A 523 26.70 12.69 6.08
N SER A 524 26.56 11.37 6.21
CA SER A 524 27.69 10.45 6.40
C SER A 524 28.38 10.13 5.06
N PRO A 525 29.68 9.77 5.05
CA PRO A 525 30.36 9.33 3.83
C PRO A 525 29.72 8.08 3.21
N ASP A 526 29.01 7.28 4.01
CA ASP A 526 28.28 6.08 3.59
C ASP A 526 26.81 6.34 3.23
N ALA A 527 26.39 7.61 3.15
CA ALA A 527 24.99 8.00 2.95
C ALA A 527 24.38 7.33 1.70
N GLN A 528 25.15 7.21 0.62
CA GLN A 528 24.71 6.56 -0.62
C GLN A 528 24.27 5.11 -0.40
N ALA A 529 25.11 4.33 0.29
CA ALA A 529 24.84 2.91 0.55
C ALA A 529 23.69 2.72 1.55
N ARG A 530 23.60 3.59 2.57
CA ARG A 530 22.49 3.58 3.52
C ARG A 530 21.17 3.92 2.86
N CYS A 531 21.12 4.96 2.02
CA CYS A 531 19.92 5.31 1.27
C CYS A 531 19.48 4.19 0.34
N ALA A 532 20.42 3.52 -0.35
CA ALA A 532 20.10 2.36 -1.17
C ALA A 532 19.50 1.20 -0.36
N SER A 533 19.97 0.98 0.87
CA SER A 533 19.41 -0.02 1.79
C SER A 533 18.01 0.37 2.28
N TYR A 534 17.79 1.62 2.66
CA TYR A 534 16.48 2.11 3.10
C TYR A 534 15.42 2.06 2.00
N LEU A 535 15.82 2.40 0.78
CA LEU A 535 14.96 2.46 -0.40
C LEU A 535 14.84 1.12 -1.14
N ALA A 536 15.49 0.07 -0.63
CA ALA A 536 15.43 -1.26 -1.22
C ALA A 536 13.98 -1.74 -1.30
N GLU A 537 13.59 -2.30 -2.45
CA GLU A 537 12.29 -2.94 -2.58
C GLU A 537 12.18 -4.12 -1.61
N ASP A 538 10.97 -4.33 -1.08
CA ASP A 538 10.68 -5.52 -0.28
C ASP A 538 11.10 -6.79 -1.04
N PRO A 539 11.76 -7.77 -0.40
CA PRO A 539 12.27 -8.96 -1.07
C PRO A 539 11.21 -9.72 -1.87
N GLY A 540 9.96 -9.76 -1.40
CA GLY A 540 8.85 -10.40 -2.10
C GLY A 540 8.44 -9.63 -3.36
N THR A 541 8.40 -8.30 -3.28
CA THR A 541 8.11 -7.42 -4.42
C THR A 541 9.22 -7.47 -5.46
N ALA A 542 10.49 -7.43 -5.04
CA ALA A 542 11.64 -7.53 -5.91
C ALA A 542 11.69 -8.89 -6.65
N ALA A 543 11.45 -10.00 -5.94
CA ALA A 543 11.40 -11.34 -6.54
C ALA A 543 10.25 -11.46 -7.56
N LYS A 544 9.08 -10.88 -7.25
CA LYS A 544 7.93 -10.83 -8.16
C LYS A 544 8.25 -10.01 -9.41
N ARG A 545 8.86 -8.82 -9.26
CA ARG A 545 9.31 -7.99 -10.38
C ARG A 545 10.28 -8.76 -11.27
N GLN A 546 11.30 -9.40 -10.69
CA GLN A 546 12.31 -10.13 -11.45
C GLN A 546 11.70 -11.31 -12.22
N THR A 547 10.71 -11.99 -11.63
CA THR A 547 9.96 -13.06 -12.29
C THR A 547 9.17 -12.54 -13.49
N ILE A 548 8.46 -11.41 -13.33
CA ILE A 548 7.69 -10.77 -14.41
C ILE A 548 8.62 -10.28 -15.52
N LEU A 549 9.74 -9.63 -15.19
CA LEU A 549 10.73 -9.17 -16.16
C LEU A 549 11.34 -10.33 -16.96
N SER A 550 11.74 -11.40 -16.28
CA SER A 550 12.27 -12.61 -16.92
C SER A 550 11.24 -13.24 -17.86
N ARG A 551 9.97 -13.28 -17.46
CA ARG A 551 8.87 -13.78 -18.28
C ARG A 551 8.60 -12.88 -19.49
N ASN A 552 8.56 -11.56 -19.29
CA ASN A 552 8.39 -10.58 -20.36
C ASN A 552 9.51 -10.69 -21.41
N GLN A 553 10.78 -10.78 -20.96
CA GLN A 553 11.94 -10.94 -21.84
C GLN A 553 11.84 -12.19 -22.72
N ARG A 554 11.34 -13.31 -22.20
CA ARG A 554 11.10 -14.52 -23.00
C ARG A 554 10.06 -14.28 -24.09
N PHE A 555 8.96 -13.61 -23.77
CA PHE A 555 7.92 -13.29 -24.75
C PHE A 555 8.38 -12.27 -25.79
N VAL A 556 9.14 -11.25 -25.40
CA VAL A 556 9.75 -10.28 -26.33
C VAL A 556 10.74 -10.98 -27.27
N ASN A 557 11.54 -11.92 -26.77
CA ASN A 557 12.43 -12.72 -27.60
C ASN A 557 11.65 -13.61 -28.57
N ALA A 558 10.56 -14.23 -28.13
CA ALA A 558 9.67 -15.01 -29.00
C ALA A 558 9.04 -14.13 -30.09
N GLU A 559 8.58 -12.93 -29.75
CA GLU A 559 8.01 -11.97 -30.70
C GLU A 559 9.04 -11.56 -31.77
N LYS A 560 10.29 -11.29 -31.37
CA LYS A 560 11.39 -11.01 -32.30
C LYS A 560 11.64 -12.19 -33.25
N THR A 561 11.61 -13.41 -32.76
CA THR A 561 11.77 -14.62 -33.58
C THR A 561 10.63 -14.78 -34.58
N PHE A 562 9.38 -14.56 -34.18
CA PHE A 562 8.24 -14.61 -35.10
C PHE A 562 8.29 -13.51 -36.18
N LYS A 563 8.74 -12.30 -35.83
CA LYS A 563 8.93 -11.20 -36.80
C LYS A 563 10.00 -11.54 -37.84
N LYS A 564 11.06 -12.26 -37.47
CA LYS A 564 12.07 -12.77 -38.42
C LYS A 564 11.45 -13.81 -39.35
N PHE A 565 10.67 -14.75 -38.81
CA PHE A 565 10.02 -15.81 -39.58
C PHE A 565 8.98 -15.29 -40.59
N GLY A 566 8.28 -14.19 -40.28
CA GLY A 566 7.31 -13.60 -41.21
C GLY A 566 7.91 -12.76 -42.34
N ARG A 567 9.23 -12.54 -42.35
CA ARG A 567 9.97 -11.79 -43.40
C ARG A 567 10.77 -12.68 -44.35
N SER A 568 10.97 -13.94 -43.97
CA SER A 568 11.55 -15.02 -44.77
C SER A 568 10.44 -15.82 -45.42
#